data_AF-A0A1W9VQ03-F1
#
_entry.id   AF-A0A1W9VQ03-F1
#
_cell.length_a   1.000
_cell.length_b   1.000
_cell.length_c   1.000
_cell.angle_alpha   90.00
_cell.angle_beta   90.00
_cell.angle_gamma   90.00
#
_symmetry.space_group_name_H-M   'P 1'
#
loop_
_entity.id
_entity.type
_entity.pdbx_description
1 polymer ?
#
loop_
_entity_poly.entity_id
_entity_poly.type
_entity_poly.pdbx_seq_one_letter_code
_entity_poly.pdbx_strand_id
1 'polypeptide(L)'
;MREEIEEEISLQDYIRVLRKRKWTIFTVTITAIIIVLIANFLMPPVYKATTTVLISESGAQQAIFGGAEANLIFGRPDEVETQIEILKSYSIAKGAAERLPADIFEKAEAENFEKKKEDFRWVINILGKLGLKNIVASILGINNNHDRTDNPELTFKDTIKQIRESITVNSLKNTKIIEISAENNNPELAAEIANTIAGVFVDESLTLNRSRASEAKKFIEEQLLEKGKELAREEEEKLQYKKQENILYLDEETKINIEQLAYFQAQEAEVANLIAENKAKLTEAHKQLERQSETYISSETITTNPIVQQLQNNLASLEIQLPALSEKYGKGSPQVTEVEIKIKETKNKISEKVAEIVGSKVSARNPIYQNLLAEIVALETNTISLDTKMEALSDTIKEYEKRLEKLPEKELQLARLERAVKVSENIYLLLLEKYQEARINEVMELGNMRIIDNALAPDEPIKPNKKLNLAIGGILGLMLGVMLVFFMEYMDNTIKTTDDIERYLGLPVLGLIPKVTLKTKRKRAY
;
A
#
# COMPACT_ATOMS: atom_id res chain seq x y z
N MET A 1 -38.17 11.47 -60.53
CA MET A 1 -37.73 10.98 -59.21
C MET A 1 -37.25 9.56 -59.40
N ARG A 2 -35.95 9.31 -59.31
CA ARG A 2 -35.43 7.95 -59.16
C ARG A 2 -35.52 7.66 -57.67
N GLU A 3 -36.33 6.68 -57.29
CA GLU A 3 -36.31 6.15 -55.93
C GLU A 3 -34.95 5.49 -55.73
N GLU A 4 -34.13 6.07 -54.87
CA GLU A 4 -32.98 5.39 -54.29
C GLU A 4 -33.55 4.27 -53.42
N ILE A 5 -33.52 3.04 -53.95
CA ILE A 5 -33.73 1.84 -53.16
C ILE A 5 -32.51 1.74 -52.25
N GLU A 6 -32.64 2.21 -51.01
CA GLU A 6 -31.69 1.87 -49.96
C GLU A 6 -31.70 0.34 -49.81
N GLU A 7 -30.72 -0.32 -50.40
CA GLU A 7 -30.54 -1.77 -50.27
C GLU A 7 -30.31 -2.11 -48.79
N GLU A 8 -31.33 -2.65 -48.12
CA GLU A 8 -31.19 -3.20 -46.78
C GLU A 8 -30.24 -4.40 -46.83
N ILE A 9 -29.00 -4.22 -46.40
CA ILE A 9 -28.02 -5.31 -46.29
C ILE A 9 -28.54 -6.32 -45.27
N SER A 10 -28.99 -7.49 -45.75
CA SER A 10 -29.54 -8.54 -44.90
C SER A 10 -28.44 -9.21 -44.07
N LEU A 11 -28.76 -9.56 -42.81
CA LEU A 11 -27.90 -10.36 -41.93
C LEU A 11 -27.46 -11.69 -42.56
N GLN A 12 -28.24 -12.22 -43.50
CA GLN A 12 -27.91 -13.46 -44.21
C GLN A 12 -26.68 -13.30 -45.13
N ASP A 13 -26.45 -12.11 -45.69
CA ASP A 13 -25.31 -11.82 -46.56
C ASP A 13 -24.00 -11.86 -45.76
N TYR A 14 -23.98 -11.26 -44.57
CA TYR A 14 -22.83 -11.31 -43.65
C TYR A 14 -22.48 -12.74 -43.24
N ILE A 15 -23.48 -13.58 -42.90
CA ILE A 15 -23.26 -14.98 -42.52
C ILE A 15 -22.72 -15.80 -43.71
N ARG A 16 -23.19 -15.51 -44.93
CA ARG A 16 -22.73 -16.18 -46.15
C ARG A 16 -21.24 -15.90 -46.41
N VAL A 17 -20.81 -14.64 -46.27
CA VAL A 17 -19.40 -14.22 -46.42
C VAL A 17 -18.51 -14.94 -45.41
N LEU A 18 -18.91 -14.96 -44.13
CA LEU A 18 -18.15 -15.65 -43.07
C LEU A 18 -18.04 -17.16 -43.31
N ARG A 19 -19.12 -17.82 -43.75
CA ARG A 19 -19.11 -19.27 -44.02
C ARG A 19 -18.25 -19.63 -45.24
N LYS A 20 -18.26 -18.79 -46.28
CA LYS A 20 -17.46 -18.94 -47.50
C LYS A 20 -15.96 -18.90 -47.20
N ARG A 21 -15.53 -18.03 -46.28
CA ARG A 21 -14.10 -17.82 -45.93
C ARG A 21 -13.72 -18.27 -44.52
N LYS A 22 -14.47 -19.21 -43.91
CA LYS A 22 -14.20 -19.74 -42.55
C LYS A 22 -12.76 -20.24 -42.35
N TRP A 23 -12.14 -20.77 -43.40
CA TRP A 23 -10.74 -21.22 -43.35
C TRP A 23 -9.75 -20.06 -43.26
N THR A 24 -10.03 -18.92 -43.89
CA THR A 24 -9.21 -17.71 -43.76
C THR A 24 -9.24 -17.20 -42.32
N ILE A 25 -10.44 -17.09 -41.73
CA ILE A 25 -10.60 -16.69 -40.32
C ILE A 25 -9.80 -17.63 -39.42
N PHE A 26 -10.01 -18.95 -39.58
CA PHE A 26 -9.31 -19.96 -38.80
C PHE A 26 -7.78 -19.87 -38.93
N THR A 27 -7.24 -19.71 -40.14
CA THR A 27 -5.79 -19.58 -40.36
C THR A 27 -5.21 -18.32 -39.73
N VAL A 28 -5.90 -17.17 -39.83
CA VAL A 28 -5.45 -15.91 -39.21
C VAL A 28 -5.49 -16.03 -37.69
N THR A 29 -6.57 -16.60 -37.14
CA THR A 29 -6.68 -16.82 -35.69
C THR A 29 -5.62 -17.77 -35.16
N ILE A 30 -5.37 -18.90 -35.83
CA ILE A 30 -4.30 -19.83 -35.45
C ILE A 30 -2.93 -19.16 -35.54
N THR A 31 -2.67 -18.40 -36.61
CA THR A 31 -1.39 -17.71 -36.78
C THR A 31 -1.17 -16.71 -35.65
N ALA A 32 -2.19 -15.93 -35.29
CA ALA A 32 -2.14 -15.01 -34.15
C ALA A 32 -1.89 -15.73 -32.82
N ILE A 33 -2.57 -16.86 -32.58
CA ILE A 33 -2.34 -17.69 -31.38
C ILE A 33 -0.92 -18.23 -31.34
N ILE A 34 -0.38 -18.71 -32.47
CA ILE A 34 1.00 -19.19 -32.57
C ILE A 34 1.99 -18.05 -32.28
N ILE A 35 1.77 -16.86 -32.84
CA ILE A 35 2.60 -15.67 -32.57
C ILE A 35 2.60 -15.34 -31.08
N VAL A 36 1.43 -15.33 -30.44
CA VAL A 36 1.30 -15.03 -29.00
C VAL A 36 1.91 -16.13 -28.14
N LEU A 37 1.78 -17.40 -28.53
CA LEU A 37 2.42 -18.53 -27.85
C LEU A 37 3.94 -18.41 -27.92
N ILE A 38 4.48 -18.08 -29.10
CA ILE A 38 5.91 -17.81 -29.29
C ILE A 38 6.33 -16.62 -28.42
N ALA A 39 5.61 -15.49 -28.47
CA ALA A 39 5.92 -14.31 -27.67
C ALA A 39 5.93 -14.60 -26.16
N ASN A 40 4.94 -15.35 -25.65
CA ASN A 40 4.89 -15.77 -24.25
C ASN A 40 6.07 -16.64 -23.84
N PHE A 41 6.60 -17.43 -24.78
CA PHE A 41 7.74 -18.29 -24.51
C PHE A 41 9.06 -17.48 -24.55
N LEU A 42 9.15 -16.44 -25.38
CA LEU A 42 10.32 -15.54 -25.45
C LEU A 42 10.41 -14.52 -24.30
N MET A 43 9.29 -14.12 -23.70
CA MET A 43 9.29 -13.20 -22.56
C MET A 43 9.94 -13.87 -21.34
N PRO A 44 10.86 -13.20 -20.63
CA PRO A 44 11.45 -13.76 -19.42
C PRO A 44 10.37 -13.97 -18.35
N PRO A 45 10.38 -15.11 -17.64
CA PRO A 45 9.50 -15.32 -16.51
C PRO A 45 9.86 -14.32 -15.41
N VAL A 46 8.85 -13.74 -14.75
CA VAL A 46 9.04 -12.89 -13.57
C VAL A 46 8.44 -13.62 -12.38
N TYR A 47 9.24 -13.79 -11.34
CA TYR A 47 8.91 -14.41 -10.07
C TYR A 47 8.73 -13.33 -9.02
N LYS A 48 7.79 -13.54 -8.09
CA LYS A 48 7.52 -12.62 -6.99
C LYS A 48 7.66 -13.35 -5.66
N ALA A 49 8.57 -12.90 -4.81
CA ALA A 49 8.75 -13.44 -3.47
C ALA A 49 8.35 -12.37 -2.45
N THR A 50 7.66 -12.75 -1.36
CA THR A 50 7.12 -11.81 -0.36
C THR A 50 7.56 -12.21 1.04
N THR A 51 8.05 -11.24 1.80
CA THR A 51 8.31 -11.35 3.25
C THR A 51 7.39 -10.40 4.01
N THR A 52 7.10 -10.75 5.26
CA THR A 52 6.12 -10.07 6.09
C THR A 52 6.80 -9.53 7.34
N VAL A 53 6.67 -8.23 7.60
CA VAL A 53 7.21 -7.54 8.78
C VAL A 53 6.06 -7.02 9.63
N LEU A 54 6.06 -7.35 10.91
CA LEU A 54 5.15 -6.80 11.91
C LEU A 54 5.78 -5.58 12.56
N ILE A 55 5.05 -4.47 12.59
CA ILE A 55 5.39 -3.28 13.36
C ILE A 55 4.63 -3.34 14.69
N SER A 56 5.36 -3.23 15.78
CA SER A 56 4.87 -3.07 17.14
C SER A 56 5.12 -1.62 17.59
N GLU A 57 4.26 -1.08 18.45
CA GLU A 57 4.53 0.23 19.05
C GLU A 57 5.57 0.08 20.17
N SER A 58 6.69 0.79 20.04
CA SER A 58 7.64 0.97 21.13
C SER A 58 7.01 1.90 22.18
N GLY A 59 6.32 1.33 23.16
CA GLY A 59 5.77 2.08 24.29
C GLY A 59 6.83 2.60 25.28
N ALA A 60 8.10 2.20 25.11
CA ALA A 60 9.17 2.48 26.07
C ALA A 60 9.50 3.99 26.17
N GLN A 61 9.60 4.71 25.05
CA GLN A 61 9.87 6.17 25.10
C GLN A 61 8.67 6.98 25.64
N GLN A 62 7.44 6.60 25.28
CA GLN A 62 6.23 7.26 25.76
C GLN A 62 5.98 7.01 27.27
N ALA A 63 6.46 5.90 27.82
CA ALA A 63 6.36 5.60 29.24
C ALA A 63 7.29 6.47 30.10
N ILE A 64 8.44 6.91 29.57
CA ILE A 64 9.43 7.68 30.34
C ILE A 64 9.03 9.17 30.44
N PHE A 65 8.71 9.81 29.31
CA PHE A 65 8.47 11.26 29.21
C PHE A 65 7.00 11.62 28.92
N GLY A 66 6.07 10.68 29.04
CA GLY A 66 4.68 10.90 28.62
C GLY A 66 4.52 11.05 27.10
N GLY A 67 3.29 10.98 26.61
CA GLY A 67 3.03 10.92 25.17
C GLY A 67 3.34 12.22 24.44
N ALA A 68 3.04 13.38 25.05
CA ALA A 68 3.19 14.67 24.39
C ALA A 68 4.63 15.22 24.45
N GLU A 69 5.30 15.13 25.60
CA GLU A 69 6.66 15.66 25.76
C GLU A 69 7.67 14.78 25.02
N ALA A 70 7.50 13.45 25.07
CA ALA A 70 8.31 12.54 24.25
C ALA A 70 8.19 12.86 22.76
N ASN A 71 6.99 13.15 22.25
CA ASN A 71 6.78 13.48 20.84
C ASN A 71 7.40 14.83 20.45
N LEU A 72 7.41 15.82 21.37
CA LEU A 72 8.03 17.12 21.13
C LEU A 72 9.57 17.03 21.09
N ILE A 73 10.16 16.19 21.94
CA ILE A 73 11.61 16.08 22.07
C ILE A 73 12.19 15.08 21.05
N PHE A 74 11.53 13.94 20.84
CA PHE A 74 12.07 12.80 20.09
C PHE A 74 11.31 12.50 18.78
N GLY A 75 10.25 13.25 18.48
CA GLY A 75 9.37 13.00 17.33
C GLY A 75 8.34 11.90 17.57
N ARG A 76 7.30 11.84 16.73
CA ARG A 76 6.24 10.81 16.83
C ARG A 76 6.77 9.45 16.34
N PRO A 77 6.25 8.33 16.89
CA PRO A 77 6.38 7.04 16.21
C PRO A 77 5.81 7.17 14.80
N ASP A 78 6.62 6.83 13.80
CA ASP A 78 6.27 6.96 12.39
C ASP A 78 5.04 6.11 12.04
N GLU A 79 4.08 6.69 11.33
CA GLU A 79 2.93 5.96 10.81
C GLU A 79 3.40 4.85 9.84
N VAL A 80 2.59 3.80 9.66
CA VAL A 80 2.90 2.71 8.72
C VAL A 80 3.26 3.25 7.33
N GLU A 81 2.60 4.33 6.89
CA GLU A 81 2.88 4.98 5.61
C GLU A 81 4.28 5.61 5.56
N THR A 82 4.73 6.25 6.64
CA THR A 82 6.08 6.79 6.75
C THR A 82 7.11 5.67 6.74
N GLN A 83 6.84 4.55 7.42
CA GLN A 83 7.70 3.37 7.41
C GLN A 83 7.83 2.76 6.01
N ILE A 84 6.75 2.75 5.23
CA ILE A 84 6.77 2.31 3.82
C ILE A 84 7.71 3.19 2.98
N GLU A 85 7.68 4.52 3.16
CA GLU A 85 8.56 5.42 2.40
C GLU A 85 10.03 5.32 2.85
N ILE A 86 10.29 5.10 4.15
CA ILE A 86 11.65 4.79 4.64
C ILE A 86 12.15 3.49 4.01
N LEU A 87 11.30 2.47 3.90
CA LEU A 87 11.66 1.18 3.30
C LEU A 87 12.02 1.31 1.81
N LYS A 88 11.34 2.18 1.07
CA LYS A 88 11.64 2.49 -0.35
C LYS A 88 12.85 3.42 -0.53
N SER A 89 13.44 3.93 0.55
CA SER A 89 14.51 4.91 0.49
C SER A 89 15.81 4.32 -0.08
N TYR A 90 16.69 5.22 -0.53
CA TYR A 90 18.00 4.85 -1.05
C TYR A 90 18.89 4.17 0.00
N SER A 91 18.80 4.55 1.28
CA SER A 91 19.64 3.98 2.34
C SER A 91 19.34 2.51 2.57
N ILE A 92 18.07 2.12 2.57
CA ILE A 92 17.66 0.71 2.71
C ILE A 92 18.11 -0.11 1.50
N ALA A 93 17.89 0.40 0.29
CA ALA A 93 18.35 -0.29 -0.93
C ALA A 93 19.89 -0.39 -0.99
N LYS A 94 20.62 0.63 -0.51
CA LYS A 94 22.08 0.60 -0.36
C LYS A 94 22.53 -0.45 0.64
N GLY A 95 21.94 -0.45 1.84
CA GLY A 95 22.25 -1.45 2.88
C GLY A 95 21.96 -2.88 2.40
N ALA A 96 20.91 -3.07 1.61
CA ALA A 96 20.63 -4.36 0.99
C ALA A 96 21.69 -4.74 -0.06
N ALA A 97 22.11 -3.80 -0.92
CA ALA A 97 23.18 -4.04 -1.88
C ALA A 97 24.53 -4.38 -1.19
N GLU A 98 24.82 -3.80 -0.02
CA GLU A 98 26.03 -4.09 0.76
C GLU A 98 26.00 -5.48 1.41
N ARG A 99 24.82 -6.01 1.72
CA ARG A 99 24.65 -7.32 2.37
C ARG A 99 24.47 -8.48 1.40
N LEU A 100 23.94 -8.22 0.21
CA LEU A 100 23.80 -9.24 -0.83
C LEU A 100 25.17 -9.76 -1.28
N PRO A 101 25.32 -11.06 -1.57
CA PRO A 101 26.55 -11.59 -2.14
C PRO A 101 26.88 -10.89 -3.46
N ALA A 102 28.13 -10.44 -3.63
CA ALA A 102 28.53 -9.66 -4.80
C ALA A 102 28.29 -10.38 -6.15
N ASP A 103 28.35 -11.72 -6.14
CA ASP A 103 28.17 -12.56 -7.32
C ASP A 103 26.73 -13.05 -7.52
N ILE A 104 25.77 -12.66 -6.67
CA ILE A 104 24.41 -13.21 -6.71
C ILE A 104 23.67 -12.86 -8.00
N PHE A 105 23.87 -11.64 -8.52
CA PHE A 105 23.26 -11.21 -9.77
C PHE A 105 23.85 -11.97 -10.97
N GLU A 106 25.17 -12.18 -10.98
CA GLU A 106 25.85 -12.95 -12.03
C GLU A 106 25.43 -14.43 -12.01
N LYS A 107 25.35 -15.03 -10.82
CA LYS A 107 24.86 -16.40 -10.62
C LYS A 107 23.42 -16.55 -11.11
N ALA A 108 22.54 -15.63 -10.70
CA ALA A 108 21.15 -15.63 -11.12
C ALA A 108 21.00 -15.52 -12.65
N GLU A 109 21.82 -14.67 -13.29
CA GLU A 109 21.84 -14.55 -14.75
C GLU A 109 22.34 -15.83 -15.44
N ALA A 110 23.37 -16.48 -14.90
CA ALA A 110 23.88 -17.75 -15.40
C ALA A 110 22.85 -18.89 -15.26
N GLU A 111 22.17 -18.99 -14.11
CA GLU A 111 21.10 -19.95 -13.88
C GLU A 111 19.91 -19.72 -14.82
N ASN A 112 19.50 -18.47 -14.99
CA ASN A 112 18.45 -18.09 -15.94
C ASN A 112 18.80 -18.50 -17.37
N PHE A 113 20.07 -18.32 -17.76
CA PHE A 113 20.55 -18.72 -19.08
C PHE A 113 20.50 -20.24 -19.28
N GLU A 114 20.96 -21.04 -18.31
CA GLU A 114 20.90 -22.50 -18.40
C GLU A 114 19.46 -23.03 -18.40
N LYS A 115 18.58 -22.46 -17.56
CA LYS A 115 17.15 -22.79 -17.56
C LYS A 115 16.50 -22.49 -18.91
N LYS A 116 16.78 -21.32 -19.48
CA LYS A 116 16.31 -20.94 -20.82
C LYS A 116 16.82 -21.90 -21.90
N LYS A 117 18.08 -22.33 -21.83
CA LYS A 117 18.65 -23.30 -22.77
C LYS A 117 17.98 -24.66 -22.67
N GLU A 118 17.61 -25.11 -21.47
CA GLU A 118 16.87 -26.34 -21.24
C GLU A 118 15.43 -26.26 -21.77
N ASP A 119 14.69 -25.21 -21.42
CA ASP A 119 13.31 -24.96 -21.86
C ASP A 119 13.19 -24.90 -23.38
N PHE A 120 14.19 -24.30 -24.04
CA PHE A 120 14.23 -24.15 -25.48
C PHE A 120 14.92 -25.30 -26.21
N ARG A 121 15.37 -26.35 -25.53
CA ARG A 121 16.12 -27.46 -26.14
C ARG A 121 15.43 -28.05 -27.37
N TRP A 122 14.10 -28.19 -27.33
CA TRP A 122 13.32 -28.70 -28.46
C TRP A 122 13.29 -27.72 -29.66
N VAL A 123 13.14 -26.42 -29.39
CA VAL A 123 13.18 -25.36 -30.41
C VAL A 123 14.56 -25.28 -31.05
N ILE A 124 15.60 -25.30 -30.21
CA ILE A 124 17.01 -25.28 -30.62
C ILE A 124 17.31 -26.46 -31.54
N ASN A 125 16.83 -27.66 -31.19
CA ASN A 125 17.00 -28.86 -32.00
C ASN A 125 16.28 -28.77 -33.36
N ILE A 126 15.06 -28.22 -33.40
CA ILE A 126 14.30 -28.04 -34.65
C ILE A 126 14.98 -27.00 -35.54
N LEU A 127 15.22 -25.79 -35.02
CA LEU A 127 15.84 -24.70 -35.78
C LEU A 127 17.25 -25.06 -36.24
N GLY A 128 18.01 -25.80 -35.43
CA GLY A 128 19.32 -26.33 -35.78
C GLY A 128 19.27 -27.29 -36.98
N LYS A 129 18.28 -28.19 -37.03
CA LYS A 129 18.05 -29.09 -38.18
C LYS A 129 17.62 -28.34 -39.45
N LEU A 130 16.95 -27.20 -39.32
CA LEU A 130 16.56 -26.33 -40.43
C LEU A 130 17.69 -25.35 -40.86
N GLY A 131 18.87 -25.40 -40.23
CA GLY A 131 19.99 -24.50 -40.57
C GLY A 131 19.84 -23.07 -40.05
N LEU A 132 18.86 -22.78 -39.19
CA LEU A 132 18.52 -21.46 -38.68
C LEU A 132 19.37 -21.06 -37.45
N LYS A 133 20.69 -21.25 -37.52
CA LYS A 133 21.61 -21.04 -36.39
C LYS A 133 21.59 -19.60 -35.84
N ASN A 134 21.39 -18.62 -36.71
CA ASN A 134 21.30 -17.21 -36.30
C ASN A 134 20.05 -16.95 -35.44
N ILE A 135 18.93 -17.61 -35.73
CA ILE A 135 17.69 -17.50 -34.95
C ILE A 135 17.86 -18.16 -33.58
N VAL A 136 18.55 -19.32 -33.53
CA VAL A 136 18.92 -19.98 -32.26
C VAL A 136 19.79 -19.08 -31.38
N ALA A 137 20.79 -18.42 -31.98
CA ALA A 137 21.67 -17.49 -31.28
C ALA A 137 20.89 -16.29 -30.71
N SER A 138 19.99 -15.69 -31.49
CA SER A 138 19.10 -14.62 -31.02
C SER A 138 18.15 -15.06 -29.90
N ILE A 139 17.59 -16.28 -29.97
CA ILE A 139 16.70 -16.83 -28.93
C ILE A 139 17.44 -17.00 -27.60
N LEU A 140 18.67 -17.54 -27.65
CA LEU A 140 19.50 -17.73 -26.45
C LEU A 140 20.15 -16.43 -25.97
N GLY A 141 20.02 -15.32 -26.69
CA GLY A 141 20.71 -14.06 -26.36
C GLY A 141 22.24 -14.15 -26.52
N ILE A 142 22.73 -15.16 -27.25
CA ILE A 142 24.15 -15.33 -27.56
C ILE A 142 24.42 -14.50 -28.81
N ASN A 143 24.90 -13.27 -28.63
CA ASN A 143 25.28 -12.44 -29.78
C ASN A 143 26.59 -12.98 -30.37
N ASN A 144 26.66 -13.16 -31.70
CA ASN A 144 27.84 -13.70 -32.39
C ASN A 144 29.03 -12.72 -32.48
N ASN A 145 28.88 -11.48 -31.98
CA ASN A 145 30.00 -10.55 -31.85
C ASN A 145 30.78 -10.88 -30.57
N HIS A 146 31.91 -11.56 -30.76
CA HIS A 146 32.95 -11.81 -29.77
C HIS A 146 33.67 -10.50 -29.43
N ASP A 147 33.03 -9.61 -28.67
CA ASP A 147 33.72 -8.61 -27.84
C ASP A 147 33.10 -8.69 -26.43
N ARG A 148 33.33 -9.84 -25.79
CA ARG A 148 32.95 -10.12 -24.39
C ARG A 148 34.01 -9.59 -23.42
N THR A 149 34.36 -8.31 -23.52
CA THR A 149 35.19 -7.64 -22.50
C THR A 149 34.49 -6.44 -21.85
N ASP A 150 33.35 -6.00 -22.38
CA ASP A 150 32.59 -4.88 -21.82
C ASP A 150 31.21 -5.38 -21.35
N ASN A 151 31.16 -6.38 -20.49
CA ASN A 151 30.03 -6.42 -19.55
C ASN A 151 30.45 -5.41 -18.48
N PRO A 152 29.91 -4.17 -18.45
CA PRO A 152 30.24 -3.26 -17.37
C PRO A 152 29.85 -3.99 -16.09
N GLU A 153 30.86 -4.37 -15.31
CA GLU A 153 30.71 -4.90 -13.95
C GLU A 153 29.61 -4.07 -13.31
N LEU A 154 28.52 -4.74 -12.88
CA LEU A 154 27.30 -4.04 -12.47
C LEU A 154 27.72 -3.02 -11.41
N THR A 155 27.69 -1.73 -11.76
CA THR A 155 28.26 -0.73 -10.86
C THR A 155 27.40 -0.78 -9.61
N PHE A 156 28.00 -0.65 -8.43
CA PHE A 156 27.27 -0.70 -7.17
C PHE A 156 26.01 0.19 -7.16
N LYS A 157 26.07 1.34 -7.86
CA LYS A 157 24.93 2.23 -8.09
C LYS A 157 23.78 1.60 -8.91
N ASP A 158 24.10 0.82 -9.93
CA ASP A 158 23.13 0.10 -10.76
C ASP A 158 22.47 -1.04 -9.97
N THR A 159 23.23 -1.74 -9.12
CA THR A 159 22.69 -2.74 -8.18
C THR A 159 21.63 -2.13 -7.27
N ILE A 160 21.92 -0.97 -6.67
CA ILE A 160 20.97 -0.26 -5.81
C ILE A 160 19.71 0.14 -6.58
N LYS A 161 19.88 0.62 -7.83
CA LYS A 161 18.76 0.99 -8.69
C LYS A 161 17.88 -0.22 -9.01
N GLN A 162 18.48 -1.35 -9.39
CA GLN A 162 17.76 -2.59 -9.68
C GLN A 162 17.00 -3.11 -8.46
N ILE A 163 17.65 -3.13 -7.30
CA ILE A 163 16.99 -3.50 -6.04
C ILE A 163 15.77 -2.61 -5.81
N ARG A 164 15.93 -1.28 -5.87
CA ARG A 164 14.83 -0.34 -5.62
C ARG A 164 13.67 -0.50 -6.62
N GLU A 165 13.95 -0.75 -7.89
CA GLU A 165 12.93 -0.96 -8.93
C GLU A 165 12.24 -2.32 -8.82
N SER A 166 12.89 -3.32 -8.22
CA SER A 166 12.34 -4.67 -8.04
C SER A 166 11.38 -4.80 -6.86
N ILE A 167 11.34 -3.82 -5.94
CA ILE A 167 10.58 -3.94 -4.69
C ILE A 167 9.21 -3.30 -4.82
N THR A 168 8.21 -3.95 -4.25
CA THR A 168 6.90 -3.38 -3.99
C THR A 168 6.56 -3.59 -2.52
N VAL A 169 6.11 -2.52 -1.86
CA VAL A 169 5.74 -2.54 -0.45
C VAL A 169 4.25 -2.26 -0.32
N ASN A 170 3.53 -3.12 0.40
CA ASN A 170 2.11 -2.96 0.65
C ASN A 170 1.83 -3.08 2.15
N SER A 171 0.90 -2.27 2.67
CA SER A 171 0.33 -2.46 4.00
C SER A 171 -0.98 -3.24 3.90
N LEU A 172 -1.20 -4.14 4.84
CA LEU A 172 -2.49 -4.80 5.00
C LEU A 172 -3.41 -3.86 5.79
N LYS A 173 -4.54 -3.46 5.18
CA LYS A 173 -5.51 -2.52 5.78
C LYS A 173 -5.95 -2.98 7.17
N ASN A 174 -6.01 -2.03 8.11
CA ASN A 174 -6.37 -2.27 9.51
C ASN A 174 -5.45 -3.25 10.26
N THR A 175 -4.20 -3.40 9.81
CA THR A 175 -3.18 -4.20 10.48
C THR A 175 -1.88 -3.42 10.60
N LYS A 176 -0.97 -3.89 11.47
CA LYS A 176 0.40 -3.36 11.59
C LYS A 176 1.41 -4.18 10.78
N ILE A 177 0.95 -4.81 9.71
CA ILE A 177 1.73 -5.72 8.88
C ILE A 177 2.12 -5.01 7.57
N ILE A 178 3.40 -5.08 7.24
CA ILE A 178 3.97 -4.67 5.96
C ILE A 178 4.39 -5.92 5.18
N GLU A 179 3.90 -6.03 3.96
CA GLU A 179 4.35 -7.01 2.98
C GLU A 179 5.39 -6.37 2.06
N ILE A 180 6.58 -6.94 2.04
CA ILE A 180 7.69 -6.52 1.18
C ILE A 180 7.83 -7.60 0.11
N SER A 181 7.54 -7.24 -1.13
CA SER A 181 7.68 -8.13 -2.28
C SER A 181 8.84 -7.72 -3.16
N ALA A 182 9.60 -8.67 -3.69
CA ALA A 182 10.57 -8.43 -4.75
C ALA A 182 10.22 -9.23 -6.01
N GLU A 183 10.33 -8.58 -7.17
CA GLU A 183 10.14 -9.18 -8.50
C GLU A 183 11.48 -9.38 -9.20
N ASN A 184 11.80 -10.61 -9.62
CA ASN A 184 13.01 -10.90 -10.38
C ASN A 184 12.79 -12.07 -11.37
N ASN A 185 13.68 -12.21 -12.36
CA ASN A 185 13.63 -13.32 -13.32
C ASN A 185 14.15 -14.63 -12.73
N ASN A 186 14.94 -14.57 -11.66
CA ASN A 186 15.39 -15.71 -10.88
C ASN A 186 14.61 -15.76 -9.54
N PRO A 187 13.96 -16.90 -9.20
CA PRO A 187 13.11 -16.99 -8.01
C PRO A 187 13.90 -16.93 -6.69
N GLU A 188 15.13 -17.48 -6.65
CA GLU A 188 16.01 -17.43 -5.48
C GLU A 188 16.47 -15.99 -5.21
N LEU A 189 16.89 -15.26 -6.24
CA LEU A 189 17.29 -13.86 -6.13
C LEU A 189 16.11 -12.97 -5.70
N ALA A 190 14.88 -13.24 -6.17
CA ALA A 190 13.69 -12.54 -5.69
C ALA A 190 13.50 -12.73 -4.18
N ALA A 191 13.61 -13.96 -3.69
CA ALA A 191 13.48 -14.25 -2.25
C ALA A 191 14.60 -13.59 -1.44
N GLU A 192 15.84 -13.68 -1.91
CA GLU A 192 17.00 -13.12 -1.22
C GLU A 192 16.93 -11.58 -1.13
N ILE A 193 16.52 -10.91 -2.21
CA ILE A 193 16.31 -9.46 -2.22
C ILE A 193 15.27 -9.09 -1.15
N ALA A 194 14.09 -9.73 -1.18
CA ALA A 194 13.00 -9.43 -0.24
C ALA A 194 13.43 -9.62 1.22
N ASN A 195 14.07 -10.74 1.54
CA ASN A 195 14.58 -11.06 2.88
C ASN A 195 15.67 -10.09 3.33
N THR A 196 16.62 -9.76 2.45
CA THR A 196 17.73 -8.87 2.79
C THR A 196 17.22 -7.48 3.11
N ILE A 197 16.27 -6.95 2.33
CA ILE A 197 15.67 -5.64 2.59
C ILE A 197 14.92 -5.63 3.92
N ALA A 198 14.13 -6.67 4.20
CA ALA A 198 13.44 -6.78 5.48
C ALA A 198 14.43 -6.78 6.66
N GLY A 199 15.54 -7.53 6.54
CA GLY A 199 16.59 -7.56 7.54
C GLY A 199 17.27 -6.20 7.73
N VAL A 200 17.66 -5.53 6.64
CA VAL A 200 18.26 -4.18 6.67
C VAL A 200 17.30 -3.19 7.32
N PHE A 201 16.03 -3.24 6.96
CA PHE A 201 15.01 -2.34 7.50
C PHE A 201 14.79 -2.52 9.00
N VAL A 202 14.73 -3.78 9.47
CA VAL A 202 14.62 -4.09 10.90
C VAL A 202 15.87 -3.59 11.66
N ASP A 203 17.06 -3.83 11.13
CA ASP A 203 18.32 -3.41 11.76
C ASP A 203 18.50 -1.88 11.78
N GLU A 204 18.11 -1.20 10.71
CA GLU A 204 18.15 0.26 10.64
C GLU A 204 17.22 0.85 11.70
N SER A 205 16.01 0.31 11.86
CA SER A 205 15.10 0.78 12.91
C SER A 205 15.60 0.47 14.32
N LEU A 206 16.24 -0.68 14.53
CA LEU A 206 16.90 -0.98 15.80
C LEU A 206 17.99 0.06 16.11
N THR A 207 18.79 0.42 15.11
CA THR A 207 19.84 1.43 15.23
C THR A 207 19.27 2.81 15.56
N LEU A 208 18.23 3.23 14.83
CA LEU A 208 17.53 4.49 15.08
C LEU A 208 16.91 4.54 16.48
N ASN A 209 16.24 3.47 16.91
CA ASN A 209 15.64 3.39 18.24
C ASN A 209 16.69 3.46 19.36
N ARG A 210 17.83 2.77 19.19
CA ARG A 210 18.96 2.87 20.12
C ARG A 210 19.52 4.29 20.18
N SER A 211 19.68 4.96 19.04
CA SER A 211 20.14 6.36 19.00
C SER A 211 19.20 7.28 19.79
N ARG A 212 17.88 7.17 19.54
CA ARG A 212 16.86 7.97 20.25
C ARG A 212 16.86 7.70 21.76
N ALA A 213 16.98 6.43 22.17
CA ALA A 213 17.07 6.07 23.58
C ALA A 213 18.35 6.60 24.25
N SER A 214 19.48 6.58 23.53
CA SER A 214 20.75 7.11 24.01
C SER A 214 20.70 8.63 24.20
N GLU A 215 20.10 9.35 23.24
CA GLU A 215 19.88 10.80 23.34
C GLU A 215 18.97 11.15 24.52
N ALA A 216 17.88 10.40 24.72
CA ALA A 216 16.99 10.57 25.85
C ALA A 216 17.68 10.36 27.20
N LYS A 217 18.48 9.29 27.33
CA LYS A 217 19.29 9.03 28.52
C LYS A 217 20.26 10.18 28.79
N LYS A 218 20.96 10.64 27.76
CA LYS A 218 21.94 11.73 27.87
C LYS A 218 21.27 13.03 28.34
N PHE A 219 20.09 13.35 27.82
CA PHE A 219 19.33 14.51 28.28
C PHE A 219 18.99 14.42 29.78
N ILE A 220 18.50 13.26 30.26
CA ILE A 220 18.22 13.07 31.68
C ILE A 220 19.50 13.14 32.52
N GLU A 221 20.60 12.58 32.04
CA GLU A 221 21.91 12.60 32.71
C GLU A 221 22.41 14.05 32.93
N GLU A 222 22.29 14.90 31.92
CA GLU A 222 22.64 16.32 32.02
C GLU A 222 21.75 17.04 33.05
N GLN A 223 20.44 16.79 33.04
CA GLN A 223 19.50 17.35 34.02
C GLN A 223 19.76 16.86 35.45
N LEU A 224 20.10 15.58 35.62
CA LEU A 224 20.43 14.99 36.92
C LEU A 224 21.69 15.62 37.52
N LEU A 225 22.70 15.88 36.69
CA LEU A 225 23.95 16.54 37.11
C LEU A 225 23.71 18.00 37.51
N GLU A 226 22.87 18.73 36.76
CA GLU A 226 22.46 20.10 37.08
C GLU A 226 21.69 20.16 38.40
N LYS A 227 20.64 19.33 38.55
CA LYS A 227 19.82 19.30 39.77
C LYS A 227 20.57 18.78 40.98
N GLY A 228 21.54 17.88 40.81
CA GLY A 228 22.43 17.45 41.89
C GLY A 228 23.32 18.58 42.42
N LYS A 229 23.80 19.48 41.55
CA LYS A 229 24.56 20.68 41.99
C LYS A 229 23.68 21.68 42.72
N GLU A 230 22.46 21.88 42.24
CA GLU A 230 21.47 22.75 42.89
C GLU A 230 21.13 22.25 44.29
N LEU A 231 20.82 20.95 44.44
CA LEU A 231 20.56 20.31 45.73
C LEU A 231 21.74 20.48 46.70
N ALA A 232 22.97 20.20 46.26
CA ALA A 232 24.16 20.35 47.11
C ALA A 232 24.37 21.80 47.57
N ARG A 233 24.06 22.79 46.72
CA ARG A 233 24.11 24.21 47.09
C ARG A 233 23.07 24.53 48.15
N GLU A 234 21.83 24.09 47.98
CA GLU A 234 20.74 24.31 48.94
C GLU A 234 21.01 23.63 50.29
N GLU A 235 21.61 22.43 50.29
CA GLU A 235 22.05 21.73 51.49
C GLU A 235 23.11 22.53 52.25
N GLU A 236 24.10 23.08 51.54
CA GLU A 236 25.15 23.91 52.12
C GLU A 236 24.58 25.22 52.67
N GLU A 237 23.68 25.89 51.94
CA GLU A 237 22.99 27.10 52.41
C GLU A 237 22.20 26.84 53.70
N LYS A 238 21.46 25.71 53.76
CA LYS A 238 20.78 25.25 54.97
C LYS A 238 21.77 25.03 56.12
N LEU A 239 22.88 24.35 55.86
CA LEU A 239 23.90 24.05 56.87
C LEU A 239 24.55 25.33 57.42
N GLN A 240 24.88 26.28 56.56
CA GLN A 240 25.47 27.57 56.95
C GLN A 240 24.50 28.39 57.80
N TYR A 241 23.22 28.43 57.42
CA TYR A 241 22.18 29.11 58.19
C TYR A 241 22.03 28.51 59.61
N LYS A 242 22.02 27.17 59.73
CA LYS A 242 21.99 26.49 61.03
C LYS A 242 23.18 26.86 61.92
N LYS A 243 24.38 26.96 61.34
CA LYS A 243 25.61 27.36 62.06
C LYS A 243 25.54 28.82 62.52
N GLN A 244 25.12 29.73 61.64
CA GLN A 244 25.08 31.18 61.91
C GLN A 244 24.06 31.54 63.00
N GLU A 245 22.85 30.98 62.90
CA GLU A 245 21.75 31.30 63.80
C GLU A 245 21.68 30.37 65.02
N ASN A 246 22.60 29.39 65.10
CA ASN A 246 22.76 28.43 66.20
C ASN A 246 21.51 27.57 66.45
N ILE A 247 20.85 27.16 65.37
CA ILE A 247 19.61 26.35 65.39
C ILE A 247 19.97 24.90 65.10
N LEU A 248 19.86 24.02 66.11
CA LEU A 248 20.21 22.61 65.95
C LEU A 248 19.11 21.80 65.23
N TYR A 249 17.84 22.01 65.60
CA TYR A 249 16.71 21.21 65.13
C TYR A 249 15.45 22.08 65.03
N LEU A 250 14.65 21.87 63.99
CA LEU A 250 13.22 22.20 64.03
C LEU A 250 12.49 21.18 64.91
N ASP A 251 11.39 21.59 65.51
CA ASP A 251 10.51 20.67 66.22
C ASP A 251 9.88 19.65 65.26
N GLU A 252 9.41 18.53 65.82
CA GLU A 252 8.93 17.39 65.04
C GLU A 252 7.65 17.73 64.25
N GLU A 253 6.77 18.59 64.79
CA GLU A 253 5.55 19.01 64.11
C GLU A 253 5.88 19.86 62.87
N THR A 254 6.84 20.79 63.00
CA THR A 254 7.31 21.60 61.87
C THR A 254 7.95 20.74 60.78
N LYS A 255 8.76 19.74 61.14
CA LYS A 255 9.34 18.83 60.14
C LYS A 255 8.28 18.05 59.38
N ILE A 256 7.30 17.48 60.08
CA ILE A 256 6.19 16.75 59.45
C ILE A 256 5.41 17.69 58.51
N ASN A 257 5.15 18.93 58.92
CA ASN A 257 4.49 19.92 58.07
C ASN A 257 5.31 20.25 56.81
N ILE A 258 6.64 20.34 56.90
CA ILE A 258 7.53 20.55 55.75
C ILE A 258 7.51 19.34 54.82
N GLU A 259 7.56 18.12 55.36
CA GLU A 259 7.48 16.89 54.56
C GLU A 259 6.15 16.79 53.80
N GLN A 260 5.03 17.06 54.47
CA GLN A 260 3.71 17.09 53.84
C GLN A 260 3.62 18.19 52.79
N LEU A 261 4.12 19.39 53.07
CA LEU A 261 4.14 20.49 52.11
C LEU A 261 4.97 20.14 50.87
N ALA A 262 6.16 19.59 51.05
CA ALA A 262 7.02 19.15 49.94
C ALA A 262 6.35 18.04 49.11
N TYR A 263 5.63 17.12 49.77
CA TYR A 263 4.83 16.09 49.10
C TYR A 263 3.71 16.70 48.25
N PHE A 264 2.92 17.63 48.79
CA PHE A 264 1.85 18.29 48.02
C PHE A 264 2.39 19.15 46.88
N GLN A 265 3.51 19.83 47.07
CA GLN A 265 4.18 20.59 45.99
C GLN A 265 4.69 19.67 44.88
N ALA A 266 5.20 18.48 45.21
CA ALA A 266 5.55 17.48 44.22
C ALA A 266 4.32 17.00 43.43
N GLN A 267 3.20 16.75 44.10
CA GLN A 267 1.94 16.40 43.44
C GLN A 267 1.38 17.53 42.57
N GLU A 268 1.52 18.79 43.00
CA GLU A 268 1.12 19.96 42.23
C GLU A 268 1.91 20.04 40.93
N ALA A 269 3.24 19.89 41.00
CA ALA A 269 4.10 19.84 39.82
C ALA A 269 3.74 18.69 38.86
N GLU A 270 3.44 17.50 39.40
CA GLU A 270 2.99 16.36 38.60
C GLU A 270 1.66 16.65 37.87
N VAL A 271 0.66 17.20 38.58
CA VAL A 271 -0.63 17.55 37.98
C VAL A 271 -0.47 18.67 36.95
N ALA A 272 0.43 19.63 37.17
CA ALA A 272 0.74 20.68 36.19
C ALA A 272 1.26 20.09 34.87
N ASN A 273 2.17 19.10 34.96
CA ASN A 273 2.68 18.40 33.79
C ASN A 273 1.57 17.62 33.07
N LEU A 274 0.70 16.93 33.81
CA LEU A 274 -0.46 16.23 33.22
C LEU A 274 -1.42 17.18 32.51
N ILE A 275 -1.66 18.38 33.08
CA ILE A 275 -2.48 19.42 32.43
C ILE A 275 -1.82 19.87 31.13
N ALA A 276 -0.51 20.14 31.14
CA ALA A 276 0.24 20.54 29.96
C ALA A 276 0.19 19.45 28.87
N GLU A 277 0.40 18.18 29.24
CA GLU A 277 0.30 17.02 28.34
C GLU A 277 -1.09 16.93 27.72
N ASN A 278 -2.13 17.01 28.54
CA ASN A 278 -3.51 16.85 28.10
C ASN A 278 -3.95 18.01 27.18
N LYS A 279 -3.52 19.25 27.47
CA LYS A 279 -3.74 20.42 26.60
C LYS A 279 -3.00 20.31 25.26
N ALA A 280 -1.78 19.77 25.26
CA ALA A 280 -1.03 19.52 24.04
C ALA A 280 -1.75 18.47 23.15
N LYS A 281 -2.22 17.36 23.74
CA LYS A 281 -3.04 16.36 23.05
C LYS A 281 -4.31 16.97 22.47
N LEU A 282 -5.01 17.80 23.24
CA LEU A 282 -6.23 18.47 22.81
C LEU A 282 -6.00 19.41 21.63
N THR A 283 -4.91 20.19 21.67
CA THR A 283 -4.52 21.09 20.58
C THR A 283 -4.25 20.31 19.29
N GLU A 284 -3.56 19.17 19.39
CA GLU A 284 -3.29 18.31 18.26
C GLU A 284 -4.56 17.66 17.71
N ALA A 285 -5.46 17.19 18.59
CA ALA A 285 -6.76 16.64 18.18
C ALA A 285 -7.61 17.67 17.43
N HIS A 286 -7.62 18.93 17.87
CA HIS A 286 -8.25 20.04 17.14
C HIS A 286 -7.65 20.23 15.75
N LYS A 287 -6.32 20.28 15.64
CA LYS A 287 -5.62 20.43 14.37
C LYS A 287 -5.90 19.28 13.40
N GLN A 288 -6.04 18.07 13.91
CA GLN A 288 -6.44 16.91 13.11
C GLN A 288 -7.89 17.01 12.66
N LEU A 289 -8.80 17.42 13.55
CA LEU A 289 -10.22 17.61 13.24
C LEU A 289 -10.41 18.66 12.11
N GLU A 290 -9.66 19.76 12.13
CA GLU A 290 -9.68 20.80 11.09
C GLU A 290 -9.28 20.28 9.69
N ARG A 291 -8.41 19.27 9.64
CA ARG A 291 -7.94 18.65 8.39
C ARG A 291 -8.94 17.65 7.83
N GLN A 292 -9.90 17.20 8.62
CA GLN A 292 -10.90 16.21 8.24
C GLN A 292 -12.18 16.90 7.76
N SER A 293 -12.75 16.42 6.66
CA SER A 293 -14.08 16.87 6.26
C SER A 293 -15.13 16.31 7.23
N GLU A 294 -16.07 17.16 7.68
CA GLU A 294 -17.17 16.77 8.57
C GLU A 294 -18.03 15.63 7.97
N THR A 295 -18.08 15.60 6.64
CA THR A 295 -18.82 14.60 5.89
C THR A 295 -18.01 14.05 4.74
N TYR A 296 -18.30 12.82 4.33
CA TYR A 296 -17.73 12.21 3.13
C TYR A 296 -18.85 11.66 2.25
N ILE A 297 -18.64 11.65 0.93
CA ILE A 297 -19.56 11.03 -0.02
C ILE A 297 -19.28 9.54 0.00
N SER A 298 -20.12 8.77 0.70
CA SER A 298 -19.99 7.32 0.67
C SER A 298 -20.58 6.78 -0.63
N SER A 299 -19.83 5.92 -1.32
CA SER A 299 -20.35 5.10 -2.41
C SER A 299 -21.44 4.13 -1.93
N GLU A 300 -21.45 3.82 -0.63
CA GLU A 300 -22.46 2.97 0.02
C GLU A 300 -23.86 3.60 0.01
N THR A 301 -24.01 4.92 0.12
CA THR A 301 -25.33 5.58 0.07
C THR A 301 -26.00 5.43 -1.30
N ILE A 302 -25.21 5.28 -2.36
CA ILE A 302 -25.72 5.07 -3.73
C ILE A 302 -26.16 3.60 -3.89
N THR A 303 -25.38 2.64 -3.40
CA THR A 303 -25.66 1.20 -3.54
C THR A 303 -26.68 0.66 -2.54
N THR A 304 -26.92 1.34 -1.42
CA THR A 304 -27.92 0.96 -0.39
C THR A 304 -29.26 1.69 -0.54
N ASN A 305 -29.37 2.66 -1.45
CA ASN A 305 -30.64 3.34 -1.70
C ASN A 305 -31.67 2.34 -2.27
N PRO A 306 -32.83 2.13 -1.61
CA PRO A 306 -33.81 1.12 -2.01
C PRO A 306 -34.31 1.30 -3.45
N ILE A 307 -34.40 2.55 -3.92
CA ILE A 307 -34.84 2.89 -5.28
C ILE A 307 -33.76 2.51 -6.30
N VAL A 308 -32.49 2.78 -6.00
CA VAL A 308 -31.37 2.41 -6.87
C VAL A 308 -31.24 0.88 -6.94
N GLN A 309 -31.37 0.17 -5.81
CA GLN A 309 -31.38 -1.30 -5.78
C GLN A 309 -32.54 -1.88 -6.58
N GLN A 310 -33.74 -1.32 -6.45
CA GLN A 310 -34.90 -1.76 -7.22
C GLN A 310 -34.68 -1.57 -8.72
N LEU A 311 -34.13 -0.42 -9.14
CA LEU A 311 -33.82 -0.15 -10.54
C LEU A 311 -32.70 -1.05 -11.07
N GLN A 312 -31.68 -1.36 -10.27
CA GLN A 312 -30.61 -2.30 -10.63
C GLN A 312 -31.15 -3.73 -10.78
N ASN A 313 -32.03 -4.17 -9.88
CA ASN A 313 -32.70 -5.48 -9.99
C ASN A 313 -33.59 -5.57 -11.24
N ASN A 314 -34.33 -4.50 -11.53
CA ASN A 314 -35.13 -4.41 -12.76
C ASN A 314 -34.24 -4.44 -14.00
N LEU A 315 -33.13 -3.70 -14.00
CA LEU A 315 -32.16 -3.68 -15.10
C LEU A 315 -31.58 -5.08 -15.33
N ALA A 316 -31.12 -5.75 -14.28
CA ALA A 316 -30.60 -7.12 -14.37
C ALA A 316 -31.65 -8.08 -14.94
N SER A 317 -32.91 -7.97 -14.51
CA SER A 317 -34.00 -8.82 -15.03
C SER A 317 -34.25 -8.60 -16.53
N LEU A 318 -34.17 -7.36 -17.01
CA LEU A 318 -34.33 -7.01 -18.42
C LEU A 318 -33.12 -7.44 -19.25
N GLU A 319 -31.91 -7.27 -18.73
CA GLU A 319 -30.66 -7.71 -19.35
C GLU A 319 -30.56 -9.24 -19.45
N ILE A 320 -31.16 -9.99 -18.51
CA ILE A 320 -31.29 -11.45 -18.58
C ILE A 320 -32.33 -11.87 -19.64
N GLN A 321 -33.43 -11.12 -19.78
CA GLN A 321 -34.49 -11.41 -20.76
C GLN A 321 -34.06 -11.10 -22.21
N LEU A 322 -33.21 -10.10 -22.39
CA LEU A 322 -32.80 -9.62 -23.71
C LEU A 322 -32.14 -10.72 -24.57
N PRO A 323 -31.17 -11.52 -24.09
CA PRO A 323 -30.60 -12.64 -24.84
C PRO A 323 -31.64 -13.68 -25.26
N ALA A 324 -32.55 -14.07 -24.34
CA ALA A 324 -33.57 -15.08 -24.62
C ALA A 324 -34.59 -14.62 -25.67
N LEU A 325 -34.97 -13.33 -25.63
CA LEU A 325 -35.85 -12.73 -26.64
C LEU A 325 -35.13 -12.49 -27.97
N SER A 326 -33.85 -12.10 -27.92
CA SER A 326 -33.01 -11.91 -29.10
C SER A 326 -32.76 -13.23 -29.84
N GLU A 327 -32.62 -14.33 -29.11
CA GLU A 327 -32.50 -15.68 -29.67
C GLU A 327 -33.81 -16.15 -30.31
N LYS A 328 -34.95 -15.88 -29.65
CA LYS A 328 -36.28 -16.34 -30.09
C LYS A 328 -36.87 -15.53 -31.25
N TYR A 329 -36.68 -14.21 -31.27
CA TYR A 329 -37.34 -13.31 -32.22
C TYR A 329 -36.39 -12.59 -33.19
N GLY A 330 -35.07 -12.71 -32.99
CA GLY A 330 -34.05 -12.08 -33.83
C GLY A 330 -33.78 -10.62 -33.45
N LYS A 331 -32.56 -10.13 -33.73
CA LYS A 331 -32.18 -8.73 -33.47
C LYS A 331 -33.04 -7.76 -34.29
N GLY A 332 -33.69 -6.80 -33.63
CA GLY A 332 -34.51 -5.77 -34.27
C GLY A 332 -36.02 -6.06 -34.34
N SER A 333 -36.50 -7.19 -33.83
CA SER A 333 -37.95 -7.43 -33.70
C SER A 333 -38.58 -6.43 -32.71
N PRO A 334 -39.87 -6.09 -32.85
CA PRO A 334 -40.56 -5.18 -31.93
C PRO A 334 -40.39 -5.56 -30.45
N GLN A 335 -40.37 -6.84 -30.13
CA GLN A 335 -40.22 -7.37 -28.77
C GLN A 335 -38.81 -7.17 -28.21
N VAL A 336 -37.78 -7.26 -29.05
CA VAL A 336 -36.38 -7.02 -28.65
C VAL A 336 -36.15 -5.53 -28.48
N THR A 337 -36.61 -4.74 -29.44
CA THR A 337 -36.50 -3.26 -29.41
C THR A 337 -37.22 -2.68 -28.19
N GLU A 338 -38.38 -3.21 -27.80
CA GLU A 338 -39.10 -2.77 -26.60
C GLU A 338 -38.28 -2.98 -25.32
N VAL A 339 -37.60 -4.13 -25.19
CA VAL A 339 -36.75 -4.43 -24.03
C VAL A 339 -35.48 -3.59 -24.05
N GLU A 340 -34.88 -3.34 -25.22
CA GLU A 340 -33.74 -2.43 -25.37
C GLU A 340 -34.09 -0.99 -24.95
N ILE A 341 -35.27 -0.50 -25.32
CA ILE A 341 -35.79 0.80 -24.88
C ILE A 341 -35.98 0.82 -23.36
N LYS A 342 -36.61 -0.22 -22.79
CA LYS A 342 -36.80 -0.34 -21.32
C LYS A 342 -35.47 -0.39 -20.56
N ILE A 343 -34.45 -1.06 -21.10
CA ILE A 343 -33.09 -1.08 -20.54
C ILE A 343 -32.49 0.33 -20.56
N LYS A 344 -32.58 1.02 -21.71
CA LYS A 344 -32.07 2.39 -21.86
C LYS A 344 -32.76 3.36 -20.89
N GLU A 345 -34.08 3.28 -20.78
CA GLU A 345 -34.85 4.09 -19.83
C GLU A 345 -34.48 3.79 -18.37
N THR A 346 -34.32 2.51 -18.02
CA THR A 346 -33.94 2.11 -16.66
C THR A 346 -32.52 2.59 -16.32
N LYS A 347 -31.57 2.49 -17.26
CA LYS A 347 -30.22 3.05 -17.10
C LYS A 347 -30.25 4.56 -16.92
N ASN A 348 -31.07 5.28 -17.70
CA ASN A 348 -31.23 6.72 -17.55
C ASN A 348 -31.83 7.09 -16.18
N LYS A 349 -32.86 6.37 -15.71
CA LYS A 349 -33.46 6.56 -14.38
C LYS A 349 -32.47 6.30 -13.24
N ILE A 350 -31.60 5.29 -13.38
CA ILE A 350 -30.51 5.05 -12.43
C ILE A 350 -29.56 6.24 -12.42
N SER A 351 -29.07 6.68 -13.58
CA SER A 351 -28.15 7.82 -13.68
C SER A 351 -28.76 9.11 -13.13
N GLU A 352 -30.04 9.37 -13.38
CA GLU A 352 -30.80 10.51 -12.85
C GLU A 352 -30.93 10.42 -11.33
N LYS A 353 -31.32 9.25 -10.79
CA LYS A 353 -31.43 9.06 -9.33
C LYS A 353 -30.07 9.12 -8.63
N VAL A 354 -29.02 8.61 -9.26
CA VAL A 354 -27.63 8.73 -8.77
C VAL A 354 -27.20 10.19 -8.76
N ALA A 355 -27.44 10.93 -9.86
CA ALA A 355 -27.15 12.36 -9.92
C ALA A 355 -27.97 13.17 -8.91
N GLU A 356 -29.22 12.79 -8.64
CA GLU A 356 -30.07 13.36 -7.60
C GLU A 356 -29.50 13.06 -6.21
N ILE A 357 -29.09 11.82 -5.90
CA ILE A 357 -28.49 11.44 -4.60
C ILE A 357 -27.16 12.19 -4.38
N VAL A 358 -26.32 12.26 -5.41
CA VAL A 358 -25.05 13.01 -5.42
C VAL A 358 -25.32 14.51 -5.25
N GLY A 359 -26.37 15.04 -5.91
CA GLY A 359 -26.80 16.43 -5.81
C GLY A 359 -27.50 16.79 -4.48
N SER A 360 -28.12 15.80 -3.83
CA SER A 360 -28.86 15.96 -2.57
C SER A 360 -27.95 16.07 -1.34
N LYS A 361 -26.62 15.95 -1.51
CA LYS A 361 -25.63 15.96 -0.41
C LYS A 361 -26.06 15.03 0.74
N VAL A 362 -26.43 13.78 0.44
CA VAL A 362 -26.57 12.75 1.49
C VAL A 362 -25.17 12.37 1.95
N SER A 363 -24.64 13.25 2.79
CA SER A 363 -23.32 13.24 3.35
C SER A 363 -23.38 12.35 4.59
N ALA A 364 -22.66 11.22 4.58
CA ALA A 364 -22.47 10.44 5.80
C ALA A 364 -21.51 11.22 6.72
N ARG A 365 -21.83 11.27 8.03
CA ARG A 365 -20.94 11.89 9.01
C ARG A 365 -19.64 11.10 9.04
N ASN A 366 -18.52 11.79 8.89
CA ASN A 366 -17.22 11.13 8.80
C ASN A 366 -16.90 10.41 10.13
N PRO A 367 -16.69 9.08 10.15
CA PRO A 367 -16.42 8.35 11.40
C PRO A 367 -15.10 8.77 12.06
N ILE A 368 -14.09 9.18 11.28
CA ILE A 368 -12.84 9.73 11.82
C ILE A 368 -13.12 11.06 12.52
N TYR A 369 -13.94 11.91 11.91
CA TYR A 369 -14.38 13.16 12.51
C TYR A 369 -15.16 12.93 13.81
N GLN A 370 -16.06 11.93 13.86
CA GLN A 370 -16.78 11.57 15.08
C GLN A 370 -15.86 11.05 16.19
N ASN A 371 -14.88 10.20 15.85
CA ASN A 371 -13.93 9.69 16.82
C ASN A 371 -13.05 10.81 17.39
N LEU A 372 -12.55 11.71 16.54
CA LEU A 372 -11.80 12.89 16.98
C LEU A 372 -12.64 13.79 17.89
N LEU A 373 -13.92 13.97 17.58
CA LEU A 373 -14.82 14.78 18.41
C LEU A 373 -15.07 14.13 19.78
N ALA A 374 -15.21 12.80 19.84
CA ALA A 374 -15.30 12.06 21.10
C ALA A 374 -14.00 12.16 21.91
N GLU A 375 -12.84 12.06 21.24
CA GLU A 375 -11.52 12.22 21.87
C GLU A 375 -11.33 13.63 22.45
N ILE A 376 -11.70 14.68 21.71
CA ILE A 376 -11.65 16.06 22.18
C ILE A 376 -12.50 16.23 23.44
N VAL A 377 -13.75 15.74 23.45
CA VAL A 377 -14.63 15.82 24.63
C VAL A 377 -14.01 15.09 25.83
N ALA A 378 -13.40 13.93 25.61
CA ALA A 378 -12.69 13.20 26.66
C ALA A 378 -11.48 13.99 27.20
N LEU A 379 -10.71 14.64 26.33
CA LEU A 379 -9.56 15.47 26.71
C LEU A 379 -10.01 16.74 27.44
N GLU A 380 -11.09 17.40 27.02
CA GLU A 380 -11.66 18.57 27.70
C GLU A 380 -12.12 18.21 29.11
N THR A 381 -12.90 17.13 29.24
CA THR A 381 -13.38 16.66 30.56
C THR A 381 -12.23 16.27 31.47
N ASN A 382 -11.18 15.63 30.94
CA ASN A 382 -9.97 15.34 31.71
C ASN A 382 -9.22 16.62 32.14
N THR A 383 -9.15 17.63 31.28
CA THR A 383 -8.53 18.93 31.62
C THR A 383 -9.26 19.59 32.79
N ILE A 384 -10.59 19.63 32.75
CA ILE A 384 -11.42 20.19 33.84
C ILE A 384 -11.18 19.43 35.15
N SER A 385 -11.11 18.09 35.09
CA SER A 385 -10.82 17.26 36.26
C SER A 385 -9.44 17.54 36.85
N LEU A 386 -8.42 17.69 36.01
CA LEU A 386 -7.06 18.00 36.44
C LEU A 386 -6.94 19.42 37.01
N ASP A 387 -7.59 20.41 36.39
CA ASP A 387 -7.64 21.79 36.89
C ASP A 387 -8.33 21.84 38.28
N THR A 388 -9.39 21.05 38.49
CA THR A 388 -10.04 20.93 39.81
C THR A 388 -9.11 20.31 40.85
N LYS A 389 -8.33 19.29 40.46
CA LYS A 389 -7.32 18.67 41.34
C LYS A 389 -6.19 19.65 41.67
N MET A 390 -5.76 20.44 40.70
CA MET A 390 -4.77 21.51 40.86
C MET A 390 -5.24 22.55 41.88
N GLU A 391 -6.49 23.01 41.77
CA GLU A 391 -7.07 23.97 42.72
C GLU A 391 -7.09 23.41 44.16
N ALA A 392 -7.53 22.17 44.34
CA ALA A 392 -7.54 21.52 45.66
C ALA A 392 -6.14 21.35 46.26
N LEU A 393 -5.14 21.01 45.44
CA LEU A 393 -3.73 20.94 45.86
C LEU A 393 -3.19 22.31 46.25
N SER A 394 -3.46 23.34 45.43
CA SER A 394 -3.05 24.72 45.68
C SER A 394 -3.62 25.24 47.01
N ASP A 395 -4.87 24.95 47.31
CA ASP A 395 -5.49 25.35 48.57
C ASP A 395 -4.90 24.61 49.78
N THR A 396 -4.59 23.32 49.61
CA THR A 396 -3.88 22.54 50.64
C THR A 396 -2.49 23.12 50.91
N ILE A 397 -1.73 23.43 49.85
CA ILE A 397 -0.39 24.06 49.94
C ILE A 397 -0.46 25.38 50.69
N LYS A 398 -1.40 26.26 50.34
CA LYS A 398 -1.61 27.55 51.03
C LYS A 398 -1.90 27.36 52.52
N GLU A 399 -2.65 26.31 52.89
CA GLU A 399 -2.94 26.01 54.29
C GLU A 399 -1.65 25.67 55.07
N TYR A 400 -0.79 24.82 54.50
CA TYR A 400 0.49 24.46 55.12
C TYR A 400 1.47 25.64 55.15
N GLU A 401 1.52 26.47 54.10
CA GLU A 401 2.33 27.69 54.09
C GLU A 401 1.93 28.65 55.22
N LYS A 402 0.62 28.84 55.42
CA LYS A 402 0.09 29.67 56.51
C LYS A 402 0.39 29.11 57.90
N ARG A 403 0.55 27.78 58.05
CA ARG A 403 1.01 27.17 59.31
C ARG A 403 2.48 27.50 59.56
N LEU A 404 3.32 27.44 58.52
CA LEU A 404 4.73 27.79 58.62
C LEU A 404 4.95 29.28 58.93
N GLU A 405 4.12 30.19 58.40
CA GLU A 405 4.21 31.63 58.67
C GLU A 405 4.03 32.02 60.15
N LYS A 406 3.47 31.13 60.97
CA LYS A 406 3.34 31.36 62.42
C LYS A 406 4.65 31.13 63.18
N LEU A 407 5.65 30.54 62.54
CA LEU A 407 6.95 30.28 63.15
C LEU A 407 7.70 31.61 63.38
N PRO A 408 8.49 31.69 64.46
CA PRO A 408 9.52 32.71 64.62
C PRO A 408 10.36 32.88 63.35
N GLU A 409 10.76 34.12 63.04
CA GLU A 409 11.39 34.48 61.75
C GLU A 409 12.60 33.60 61.38
N LYS A 410 13.40 33.20 62.37
CA LYS A 410 14.56 32.32 62.15
C LYS A 410 14.18 30.87 61.86
N GLU A 411 13.17 30.36 62.54
CA GLU A 411 12.65 29.00 62.32
C GLU A 411 11.90 28.92 60.99
N LEU A 412 11.15 29.97 60.61
CA LEU A 412 10.54 30.10 59.30
C LEU A 412 11.57 30.07 58.17
N GLN A 413 12.68 30.81 58.32
CA GLN A 413 13.73 30.81 57.30
C GLN A 413 14.42 29.45 57.19
N LEU A 414 14.69 28.78 58.31
CA LEU A 414 15.20 27.40 58.30
C LEU A 414 14.21 26.45 57.63
N ALA A 415 12.91 26.55 57.95
CA ALA A 415 11.86 25.75 57.33
C ALA A 415 11.77 25.95 55.81
N ARG A 416 11.98 27.18 55.32
CA ARG A 416 12.04 27.48 53.88
C ARG A 416 13.24 26.80 53.20
N LEU A 417 14.42 26.86 53.82
CA LEU A 417 15.62 26.19 53.30
C LEU A 417 15.46 24.66 53.31
N GLU A 418 14.89 24.12 54.38
CA GLU A 418 14.63 22.68 54.49
C GLU A 418 13.59 22.21 53.47
N ARG A 419 12.54 22.98 53.22
CA ARG A 419 11.59 22.74 52.14
C ARG A 419 12.27 22.75 50.76
N ALA A 420 13.11 23.75 50.48
CA ALA A 420 13.83 23.84 49.21
C ALA A 420 14.68 22.58 48.96
N VAL A 421 15.49 22.20 49.96
CA VAL A 421 16.27 20.95 49.92
C VAL A 421 15.38 19.74 49.67
N LYS A 422 14.24 19.61 50.36
CA LYS A 422 13.34 18.46 50.20
C LYS A 422 12.72 18.39 48.80
N VAL A 423 12.33 19.53 48.24
CA VAL A 423 11.81 19.61 46.87
C VAL A 423 12.88 19.20 45.86
N SER A 424 14.09 19.75 45.98
CA SER A 424 15.21 19.41 45.10
C SER A 424 15.65 17.95 45.24
N GLU A 425 15.62 17.40 46.46
CA GLU A 425 15.88 15.98 46.72
C GLU A 425 14.86 15.09 45.99
N ASN A 426 13.56 15.41 46.10
CA ASN A 426 12.51 14.65 45.42
C ASN A 426 12.65 14.73 43.88
N ILE A 427 12.97 15.92 43.33
CA ILE A 427 13.23 16.08 41.88
C ILE A 427 14.45 15.27 41.46
N TYR A 428 15.53 15.29 42.24
CA TYR A 428 16.73 14.51 41.97
C TYR A 428 16.43 13.01 41.96
N LEU A 429 15.68 12.51 42.94
CA LEU A 429 15.28 11.10 43.01
C LEU A 429 14.39 10.69 41.84
N LEU A 430 13.43 11.54 41.43
CA LEU A 430 12.60 11.31 40.25
C LEU A 430 13.45 11.24 38.97
N LEU A 431 14.37 12.18 38.77
CA LEU A 431 15.27 12.17 37.62
C LEU A 431 16.20 10.96 37.64
N LEU A 432 16.65 10.53 38.83
CA LEU A 432 17.45 9.33 38.99
C LEU A 432 16.65 8.09 38.58
N GLU A 433 15.40 7.96 39.01
CA GLU A 433 14.49 6.89 38.59
C GLU A 433 14.31 6.88 37.07
N LYS A 434 14.00 8.04 36.47
CA LYS A 434 13.86 8.20 35.02
C LYS A 434 15.15 7.87 34.27
N TYR A 435 16.31 8.20 34.83
CA TYR A 435 17.60 7.80 34.29
C TYR A 435 17.81 6.28 34.34
N GLN A 436 17.42 5.61 35.43
CA GLN A 436 17.47 4.14 35.50
C GLN A 436 16.55 3.51 34.45
N GLU A 437 15.32 4.01 34.30
CA GLU A 437 14.39 3.56 33.27
C GLU A 437 14.97 3.75 31.86
N ALA A 438 15.52 4.93 31.55
CA ALA A 438 16.14 5.24 30.27
C ALA A 438 17.36 4.36 29.99
N ARG A 439 18.20 4.10 31.00
CA ARG A 439 19.37 3.21 30.86
C ARG A 439 18.94 1.76 30.59
N ILE A 440 17.89 1.27 31.25
CA ILE A 440 17.34 -0.07 30.99
C ILE A 440 16.80 -0.11 29.56
N ASN A 441 16.03 0.89 29.14
CA ASN A 441 15.44 0.96 27.79
C ASN A 441 16.47 1.09 26.66
N GLU A 442 17.60 1.78 26.86
CA GLU A 442 18.71 1.84 25.88
C GLU A 442 19.31 0.45 25.61
N VAL A 443 19.37 -0.40 26.64
CA VAL A 443 19.94 -1.75 26.56
C VAL A 443 18.89 -2.79 26.16
N MET A 444 17.61 -2.54 26.44
CA MET A 444 16.52 -3.42 25.99
C MET A 444 16.39 -3.37 24.47
N GLU A 445 16.88 -4.41 23.80
CA GLU A 445 16.73 -4.63 22.35
C GLU A 445 15.30 -5.02 21.95
N LEU A 446 14.27 -4.35 22.48
CA LEU A 446 12.91 -4.55 22.02
C LEU A 446 12.79 -3.93 20.62
N GLY A 447 13.09 -4.74 19.60
CA GLY A 447 12.77 -4.43 18.23
C GLY A 447 11.28 -4.18 18.12
N ASN A 448 10.91 -2.94 17.80
CA ASN A 448 9.57 -2.57 17.42
C ASN A 448 9.18 -3.15 16.06
N MET A 449 10.10 -3.84 15.37
CA MET A 449 9.83 -4.56 14.14
C MET A 449 10.36 -5.98 14.22
N ARG A 450 9.56 -6.91 13.69
CA ARG A 450 9.93 -8.32 13.62
C ARG A 450 9.49 -8.91 12.30
N ILE A 451 10.40 -9.62 11.65
CA ILE A 451 10.06 -10.44 10.48
C ILE A 451 9.20 -11.61 10.98
N ILE A 452 7.99 -11.72 10.45
CA ILE A 452 7.05 -12.80 10.77
C ILE A 452 7.29 -13.98 9.85
N ASP A 453 7.33 -13.71 8.55
CA ASP A 453 7.54 -14.72 7.51
C ASP A 453 8.65 -14.27 6.56
N ASN A 454 9.63 -15.16 6.33
CA ASN A 454 10.65 -14.95 5.32
C ASN A 454 10.08 -15.28 3.93
N ALA A 455 10.53 -14.55 2.92
CA ALA A 455 10.27 -14.83 1.53
C ALA A 455 10.89 -16.17 1.12
N LEU A 456 10.08 -17.00 0.47
CA LEU A 456 10.49 -18.26 -0.15
C LEU A 456 10.59 -18.07 -1.66
N ALA A 457 11.49 -18.82 -2.30
CA ALA A 457 11.59 -18.86 -3.76
C ALA A 457 10.28 -19.44 -4.34
N PRO A 458 9.55 -18.70 -5.18
CA PRO A 458 8.28 -19.17 -5.72
C PRO A 458 8.48 -20.20 -6.83
N ASP A 459 7.67 -21.25 -6.83
CA ASP A 459 7.73 -22.33 -7.85
C ASP A 459 7.24 -21.86 -9.23
N GLU A 460 6.25 -20.97 -9.27
CA GLU A 460 5.62 -20.50 -10.49
C GLU A 460 5.84 -18.99 -10.72
N PRO A 461 6.09 -18.57 -11.98
CA PRO A 461 6.22 -17.16 -12.31
C PRO A 461 4.85 -16.46 -12.36
N ILE A 462 4.80 -15.21 -11.89
CA ILE A 462 3.60 -14.37 -11.94
C ILE A 462 3.37 -13.76 -13.33
N LYS A 463 4.44 -13.59 -14.13
CA LYS A 463 4.38 -13.08 -15.51
C LYS A 463 5.27 -13.92 -16.43
N PRO A 464 4.92 -14.06 -17.73
CA PRO A 464 3.65 -13.64 -18.35
C PRO A 464 2.49 -14.58 -17.99
N ASN A 465 1.27 -14.05 -17.84
CA ASN A 465 0.08 -14.87 -17.63
C ASN A 465 -0.33 -15.54 -18.96
N LYS A 466 0.23 -16.73 -19.20
CA LYS A 466 0.11 -17.48 -20.47
C LYS A 466 -1.35 -17.66 -20.90
N LYS A 467 -2.25 -17.98 -19.96
CA LYS A 467 -3.68 -18.21 -20.23
C LYS A 467 -4.39 -16.93 -20.70
N LEU A 468 -4.16 -15.82 -19.99
CA LEU A 468 -4.74 -14.53 -20.33
C LEU A 468 -4.23 -14.04 -21.70
N ASN A 469 -2.92 -14.13 -21.93
CA ASN A 469 -2.32 -13.69 -23.19
C ASN A 469 -2.84 -14.51 -24.37
N LEU A 470 -2.97 -15.84 -24.22
CA LEU A 470 -3.58 -16.71 -25.24
C LEU A 470 -5.04 -16.34 -25.54
N ALA A 471 -5.84 -16.03 -24.52
CA ALA A 471 -7.22 -15.59 -24.71
C ALA A 471 -7.31 -14.27 -25.49
N ILE A 472 -6.49 -13.27 -25.11
CA ILE A 472 -6.39 -11.99 -25.80
C ILE A 472 -5.95 -12.20 -27.26
N GLY A 473 -4.91 -13.01 -27.48
CA GLY A 473 -4.41 -13.36 -28.80
C GLY A 473 -5.45 -14.05 -29.68
N GLY A 474 -6.25 -14.96 -29.11
CA GLY A 474 -7.34 -15.63 -29.79
C GLY A 474 -8.45 -14.67 -30.21
N ILE A 475 -8.89 -13.78 -29.32
CA ILE A 475 -9.92 -12.78 -29.60
C ILE A 475 -9.45 -11.81 -30.68
N LEU A 476 -8.24 -11.26 -30.55
CA LEU A 476 -7.65 -10.35 -31.54
C LEU A 476 -7.46 -11.05 -32.89
N GLY A 477 -6.98 -12.30 -32.89
CA GLY A 477 -6.82 -13.10 -34.10
C GLY A 477 -8.14 -13.40 -34.81
N LEU A 478 -9.23 -13.61 -34.06
CA LEU A 478 -10.57 -13.80 -34.61
C LEU A 478 -11.10 -12.49 -35.20
N MET A 479 -10.96 -11.39 -34.47
CA MET A 479 -11.39 -10.06 -34.92
C MET A 479 -10.67 -9.64 -36.21
N LEU A 480 -9.34 -9.82 -36.26
CA LEU A 480 -8.53 -9.57 -37.46
C LEU A 480 -8.91 -10.51 -38.60
N GLY A 481 -9.18 -11.79 -38.32
CA GLY A 481 -9.62 -12.75 -39.33
C GLY A 481 -10.95 -12.35 -39.97
N VAL A 482 -11.92 -11.92 -39.16
CA VAL A 482 -13.23 -11.42 -39.63
C VAL A 482 -13.06 -10.14 -40.44
N MET A 483 -12.29 -9.17 -39.94
CA MET A 483 -12.02 -7.91 -40.64
C MET A 483 -11.36 -8.15 -42.00
N LEU A 484 -10.36 -9.04 -42.05
CA LEU A 484 -9.65 -9.39 -43.27
C LEU A 484 -10.55 -10.11 -44.29
N VAL A 485 -11.48 -10.95 -43.81
CA VAL A 485 -12.48 -11.59 -44.68
C VAL A 485 -13.43 -10.57 -45.31
N PHE A 486 -13.93 -9.60 -44.54
CA PHE A 486 -14.76 -8.52 -45.08
C PHE A 486 -14.00 -7.62 -46.04
N PHE A 487 -12.75 -7.29 -45.73
CA PHE A 487 -11.88 -6.53 -46.61
C PHE A 487 -11.62 -7.27 -47.93
N MET A 488 -11.35 -8.58 -47.86
CA MET A 488 -11.19 -9.42 -49.06
C MET A 488 -12.48 -9.52 -49.88
N GLU A 489 -13.65 -9.56 -49.24
CA GLU A 489 -14.93 -9.60 -49.95
C GLU A 489 -15.27 -8.24 -50.58
N TYR A 490 -14.96 -7.13 -49.89
CA TYR A 490 -15.11 -5.78 -50.44
C TYR A 490 -14.25 -5.54 -51.68
N MET A 491 -13.07 -6.15 -51.76
CA MET A 491 -12.19 -6.09 -52.94
C MET A 491 -12.54 -7.12 -54.04
N ASP A 492 -13.43 -8.08 -53.78
CA ASP A 492 -13.75 -9.16 -54.72
C ASP A 492 -14.90 -8.74 -55.65
N ASN A 493 -14.56 -8.11 -56.78
CA ASN A 493 -15.53 -7.63 -57.78
C ASN A 493 -16.03 -8.72 -58.75
N THR A 494 -16.05 -10.00 -58.36
CA THR A 494 -16.41 -11.10 -59.27
C THR A 494 -17.81 -11.67 -58.99
N ILE A 495 -18.61 -11.88 -60.05
CA ILE A 495 -19.94 -12.53 -59.98
C ILE A 495 -19.76 -14.04 -59.80
N LYS A 496 -20.25 -14.62 -58.69
CA LYS A 496 -20.02 -16.03 -58.35
C LYS A 496 -21.29 -16.83 -58.07
N THR A 497 -22.40 -16.17 -57.79
CA THR A 497 -23.70 -16.79 -57.49
C THR A 497 -24.81 -16.26 -58.39
N THR A 498 -25.92 -16.99 -58.46
CA THR A 498 -27.13 -16.58 -59.19
C THR A 498 -27.70 -15.28 -58.66
N ASP A 499 -27.64 -15.10 -57.34
CA ASP A 499 -28.08 -13.88 -56.65
C ASP A 499 -27.23 -12.67 -57.08
N ASP A 500 -25.92 -12.86 -57.31
CA ASP A 500 -25.04 -11.78 -57.80
C ASP A 500 -25.44 -11.34 -59.22
N ILE A 501 -25.88 -12.27 -60.08
CA ILE A 501 -26.35 -11.96 -61.44
C ILE A 501 -27.63 -11.13 -61.39
N GLU A 502 -28.60 -11.55 -60.56
CA GLU A 502 -29.84 -10.80 -60.33
C GLU A 502 -29.56 -9.41 -59.75
N ARG A 503 -28.64 -9.29 -58.80
CA ARG A 503 -28.29 -8.05 -58.11
C ARG A 503 -27.55 -7.05 -59.00
N TYR A 504 -26.59 -7.50 -59.81
CA TYR A 504 -25.79 -6.61 -60.66
C TYR A 504 -26.43 -6.31 -62.03
N LEU A 505 -27.21 -7.24 -62.59
CA LEU A 505 -27.78 -7.10 -63.93
C LEU A 505 -29.28 -6.78 -63.91
N GLY A 506 -29.96 -6.90 -62.75
CA GLY A 506 -31.39 -6.63 -62.61
C GLY A 506 -32.30 -7.61 -63.37
N LEU A 507 -31.77 -8.78 -63.75
CA LEU A 507 -32.46 -9.78 -64.57
C LEU A 507 -32.70 -11.07 -63.77
N PRO A 508 -33.92 -11.65 -63.80
CA PRO A 508 -34.21 -12.90 -63.10
C PRO A 508 -33.45 -14.07 -63.71
N VAL A 509 -32.81 -14.90 -62.89
CA VAL A 509 -32.10 -16.11 -63.32
C VAL A 509 -33.12 -17.21 -63.62
N LEU A 510 -33.30 -17.52 -64.91
CA LEU A 510 -34.28 -18.51 -65.38
C LEU A 510 -33.82 -19.98 -65.24
N GLY A 511 -32.52 -20.22 -65.00
CA GLY A 511 -32.00 -21.58 -64.82
C GLY A 511 -30.48 -21.67 -64.75
N LEU A 512 -29.98 -22.76 -64.17
CA LEU A 512 -28.55 -23.07 -64.01
C LEU A 512 -28.16 -24.24 -64.91
N ILE A 513 -27.16 -24.06 -65.78
CA ILE A 513 -26.58 -25.17 -66.56
C ILE A 513 -25.34 -25.70 -65.81
N PRO A 514 -25.38 -26.92 -65.24
CA PRO A 514 -24.27 -27.46 -64.49
C PRO A 514 -23.09 -27.82 -65.39
N LYS A 515 -21.89 -27.37 -65.02
CA LYS A 515 -20.64 -27.74 -65.71
C LYS A 515 -20.26 -29.18 -65.37
N VAL A 516 -20.61 -30.12 -66.24
CA VAL A 516 -20.21 -31.53 -66.10
C VAL A 516 -18.76 -31.70 -66.53
N THR A 517 -17.87 -32.04 -65.60
CA THR A 517 -16.46 -32.34 -65.91
C THR A 517 -16.29 -33.87 -66.01
N LEU A 518 -16.09 -34.39 -67.23
CA LEU A 518 -15.88 -35.82 -67.45
C LEU A 518 -14.50 -36.23 -66.90
N LYS A 519 -14.48 -37.03 -65.83
CA LYS A 519 -13.26 -37.67 -65.31
C LYS A 519 -12.83 -38.77 -66.28
N THR A 520 -11.84 -38.51 -67.14
CA THR A 520 -11.25 -39.55 -68.00
C THR A 520 -10.49 -40.55 -67.13
N LYS A 521 -11.11 -41.70 -66.86
CA LYS A 521 -10.49 -42.85 -66.20
C LYS A 521 -9.48 -43.46 -67.19
N ARG A 522 -8.20 -43.10 -67.08
CA ARG A 522 -7.13 -43.72 -67.86
C ARG A 522 -6.95 -45.15 -67.36
N LYS A 523 -7.57 -46.13 -68.04
CA LYS A 523 -7.30 -47.56 -67.82
C LYS A 523 -5.82 -47.80 -68.14
N ARG A 524 -5.05 -48.29 -67.18
CA ARG A 524 -3.78 -48.98 -67.45
C ARG A 524 -4.12 -50.23 -68.25
N ALA A 525 -3.62 -50.33 -69.48
CA ALA A 525 -3.49 -51.59 -70.18
C ALA A 525 -2.21 -52.27 -69.67
N TYR A 526 -2.27 -53.59 -69.58
CA TYR A 526 -1.29 -54.51 -68.99
C TYR A 526 0.14 -54.34 -69.52
#